data_AF-A7SPA3-F1
#
_entry.id   AF-A7SPA3-F1
#
_cell.length_a   1.000
_cell.length_b   1.000
_cell.length_c   1.000
_cell.angle_alpha   90.00
_cell.angle_beta   90.00
_cell.angle_gamma   90.00
#
_symmetry.space_group_name_H-M   'P 1'
#
loop_
_entity.id
_entity.type
_entity.pdbx_description
1 polymer ?
#
loop_
_entity_poly.entity_id
_entity_poly.type
_entity_poly.pdbx_seq_one_letter_code
_entity_poly.pdbx_strand_id
1 'polypeptide(L)'
;MCLTAAQDFLSGSKIATTTVILCIAIPVIAVKSTIPWVTQRVPYNVKIPVITFVFMGGLLTLVLAPRVGYRLVGVSVVEVGVACSEITIMSLTAFYGDVTVDAQLTEGEKSEEMRDKQGGVSGSSGVADINGVETAPKAQLSMRDKLSVALEISPLIFSLFLTYFCEYLSNHAVITTLAFPNSTFSPRDHYPYYILIYNIGKFIGRSHIFFFACLLPSLLPYILVRQTWRLAILEFVHFVLFLSLSWFRFIPYVSAVLVLCFTEGFIAGSIYVNSVHTVSKTIAETKRKEFALGLITIGNAVGKMCAGFVGL
;
A
#
# COMPACT_ATOMS: atom_id res chain seq x y z
N MET A 1 -1.48 11.62 -4.94
CA MET A 1 -1.25 12.91 -4.26
C MET A 1 -0.25 13.74 -5.04
N CYS A 2 0.98 13.25 -5.30
CA CYS A 2 1.95 14.01 -6.09
C CYS A 2 1.57 14.20 -7.55
N LEU A 3 0.78 13.29 -8.17
CA LEU A 3 0.30 13.50 -9.54
C LEU A 3 -0.62 14.74 -9.66
N THR A 4 -1.55 14.89 -8.73
CA THR A 4 -2.45 16.05 -8.65
C THR A 4 -1.66 17.33 -8.35
N ALA A 5 -0.68 17.28 -7.45
CA ALA A 5 0.20 18.40 -7.16
C ALA A 5 1.10 18.77 -8.36
N ALA A 6 1.59 17.78 -9.11
CA ALA A 6 2.38 17.99 -10.31
C ALA A 6 1.53 18.59 -11.44
N GLN A 7 0.27 18.17 -11.59
CA GLN A 7 -0.67 18.74 -12.56
C GLN A 7 -0.99 20.21 -12.24
N ASP A 8 -1.23 20.53 -10.97
CA ASP A 8 -1.49 21.91 -10.53
C ASP A 8 -0.26 22.80 -10.76
N PHE A 9 0.92 22.28 -10.43
CA PHE A 9 2.19 22.96 -10.68
C PHE A 9 2.45 23.24 -12.18
N LEU A 10 1.98 22.36 -13.06
CA LEU A 10 2.22 22.42 -14.51
C LEU A 10 1.11 23.09 -15.31
N SER A 11 0.05 23.58 -14.64
CA SER A 11 -1.14 24.20 -15.25
C SER A 11 -0.86 25.42 -16.15
N GLY A 12 0.37 25.96 -16.15
CA GLY A 12 0.83 27.02 -17.06
C GLY A 12 1.92 26.61 -18.06
N SER A 13 2.26 25.32 -18.19
CA SER A 13 3.34 24.84 -19.06
C SER A 13 2.83 24.05 -20.27
N LYS A 14 3.53 24.11 -21.42
CA LYS A 14 3.18 23.35 -22.64
C LYS A 14 3.52 21.85 -22.59
N ILE A 15 3.82 21.31 -21.41
CA ILE A 15 4.24 19.91 -21.26
C ILE A 15 2.98 19.04 -21.16
N ALA A 16 2.92 17.98 -21.96
CA ALA A 16 1.82 17.03 -21.89
C ALA A 16 1.82 16.34 -20.51
N THR A 17 0.64 16.22 -19.89
CA THR A 17 0.42 15.49 -18.63
C THR A 17 0.99 14.07 -18.66
N THR A 18 1.04 13.48 -19.85
CA THR A 18 1.60 12.16 -20.15
C THR A 18 3.08 12.07 -19.83
N THR A 19 3.87 13.06 -20.25
CA THR A 19 5.31 13.13 -19.97
C THR A 19 5.56 13.17 -18.47
N VAL A 20 4.71 13.87 -17.72
CA VAL A 20 4.81 13.99 -16.26
C VAL A 20 4.56 12.64 -15.58
N ILE A 21 3.51 11.93 -15.99
CA ILE A 21 3.19 10.59 -15.49
C ILE A 21 4.36 9.64 -15.74
N LEU A 22 4.95 9.66 -16.94
CA LEU A 22 6.07 8.78 -17.29
C LEU A 22 7.34 9.11 -16.50
N CYS A 23 7.69 10.38 -16.39
CA CYS A 23 8.84 10.83 -15.61
C CYS A 23 8.74 10.45 -14.12
N ILE A 24 7.53 10.27 -13.60
CA ILE A 24 7.29 9.84 -12.23
C ILE A 24 7.25 8.30 -12.13
N ALA A 25 6.51 7.63 -13.01
CA ALA A 25 6.25 6.20 -12.92
C ALA A 25 7.49 5.35 -13.20
N ILE A 26 8.31 5.71 -14.19
CA ILE A 26 9.51 4.96 -14.59
C ILE A 26 10.50 4.79 -13.43
N PRO A 27 10.95 5.88 -12.75
CA PRO A 27 11.90 5.72 -11.65
C PRO A 27 11.30 4.97 -10.45
N VAL A 28 10.01 5.14 -10.17
CA VAL A 28 9.32 4.41 -9.09
C VAL A 28 9.30 2.90 -9.36
N ILE A 29 9.01 2.48 -10.59
CA ILE A 29 9.00 1.06 -10.97
C ILE A 29 10.41 0.50 -10.95
N ALA A 30 11.40 1.23 -11.46
CA ALA A 30 12.80 0.80 -11.40
C ALA A 30 13.23 0.55 -9.95
N VAL A 31 12.87 1.46 -9.04
CA VAL A 31 13.13 1.35 -7.60
C VAL A 31 12.41 0.14 -7.00
N LYS A 32 11.10 -0.01 -7.19
CA LYS A 32 10.34 -1.16 -6.65
C LYS A 32 10.79 -2.50 -7.20
N SER A 33 11.34 -2.52 -8.41
CA SER A 33 11.86 -3.73 -9.03
C SER A 33 13.25 -4.10 -8.55
N THR A 34 14.11 -3.12 -8.23
CA THR A 34 15.52 -3.36 -7.86
C THR A 34 15.75 -3.39 -6.35
N ILE A 35 15.07 -2.53 -5.59
CA ILE A 35 15.30 -2.37 -4.14
C ILE A 35 15.06 -3.65 -3.35
N PRO A 36 14.00 -4.45 -3.56
CA PRO A 36 13.82 -5.70 -2.82
C PRO A 36 14.99 -6.68 -2.98
N TRP A 37 15.69 -6.64 -4.12
CA TRP A 37 16.80 -7.55 -4.41
C TRP A 37 18.10 -7.15 -3.71
N VAL A 38 18.30 -5.85 -3.50
CA VAL A 38 19.53 -5.25 -2.95
C VAL A 38 19.42 -4.94 -1.45
N THR A 39 18.22 -4.63 -0.96
CA THR A 39 17.97 -4.08 0.39
C THR A 39 18.45 -4.98 1.52
N GLN A 40 18.40 -6.30 1.36
CA GLN A 40 18.81 -7.25 2.42
C GLN A 40 20.27 -7.06 2.88
N ARG A 41 21.09 -6.29 2.15
CA ARG A 41 22.49 -6.02 2.50
C ARG A 41 22.70 -4.80 3.38
N VAL A 42 21.70 -3.92 3.53
CA VAL A 42 21.85 -2.63 4.22
C VAL A 42 21.01 -2.61 5.50
N PRO A 43 21.59 -2.29 6.67
CA PRO A 43 20.82 -2.20 7.91
C PRO A 43 19.82 -1.02 7.90
N TYR A 44 18.66 -1.22 8.54
CA TYR A 44 17.56 -0.24 8.62
C TYR A 44 18.00 1.12 9.21
N ASN A 45 18.92 1.10 10.18
CA ASN A 45 19.45 2.30 10.84
C ASN A 45 20.17 3.26 9.89
N VAL A 46 20.74 2.74 8.79
CA VAL A 46 21.38 3.56 7.75
C VAL A 46 20.40 3.88 6.62
N LYS A 47 19.52 2.93 6.29
CA LYS A 47 18.57 3.06 5.18
C LYS A 47 17.55 4.18 5.41
N ILE A 48 16.95 4.24 6.60
CA ILE A 48 15.90 5.21 6.94
C ILE A 48 16.40 6.66 6.81
N PRO A 49 17.51 7.08 7.48
CA PRO A 49 17.96 8.47 7.36
C PRO A 49 18.35 8.84 5.93
N VAL A 50 18.98 7.92 5.17
CA VAL A 50 19.31 8.19 3.75
C VAL A 50 18.06 8.46 2.93
N ILE A 51 16.99 7.67 3.10
CA ILE A 51 15.71 7.89 2.41
C ILE A 51 15.13 9.26 2.80
N THR A 52 15.16 9.61 4.08
CA THR A 52 14.67 10.91 4.57
C THR A 52 15.46 12.08 3.96
N PHE A 53 16.79 11.98 3.88
CA PHE A 53 17.63 13.00 3.25
C PHE A 53 17.33 13.16 1.75
N VAL A 54 17.18 12.05 1.03
CA VAL A 54 16.80 12.08 -0.41
C VAL A 54 15.43 12.72 -0.61
N PHE A 55 14.45 12.37 0.22
CA PHE A 55 13.11 12.94 0.17
C PHE A 55 13.13 14.45 0.45
N MET A 56 13.85 14.90 1.48
CA MET A 56 14.01 16.32 1.79
C MET A 56 14.74 17.08 0.68
N GLY A 57 15.78 16.50 0.09
CA GLY A 57 16.49 17.08 -1.06
C GLY A 57 15.60 17.22 -2.30
N GLY A 58 14.75 16.22 -2.58
CA GLY A 58 13.76 16.26 -3.65
C GLY A 58 12.73 17.38 -3.45
N LEU A 59 12.19 17.50 -2.23
CA LEU A 59 11.26 18.57 -1.87
C LEU A 59 11.89 19.96 -1.99
N LEU A 60 13.13 20.11 -1.51
CA LEU A 60 13.85 21.37 -1.61
C LEU A 60 14.08 21.77 -3.08
N THR A 61 14.48 20.81 -3.92
CA THR A 61 14.65 21.02 -5.36
C THR A 61 13.31 21.40 -6.01
N LEU A 62 12.22 20.73 -5.65
CA LEU A 62 10.88 21.01 -6.14
C LEU A 62 10.42 22.45 -5.81
N VAL A 63 10.65 22.89 -4.58
CA VAL A 63 10.20 24.21 -4.10
C VAL A 63 11.08 25.34 -4.64
N LEU A 64 12.41 25.18 -4.63
CA LEU A 64 13.35 26.25 -5.01
C LEU A 64 13.56 26.39 -6.52
N ALA A 65 13.28 25.36 -7.32
CA ALA A 65 13.54 25.41 -8.74
C ALA A 65 12.62 26.42 -9.45
N PRO A 66 13.15 27.39 -10.22
CA PRO A 66 12.33 28.33 -10.99
C PRO A 66 11.90 27.75 -12.36
N ARG A 67 12.65 26.79 -12.91
CA ARG A 67 12.34 26.16 -14.20
C ARG A 67 11.53 24.89 -14.01
N VAL A 68 10.57 24.69 -14.90
CA VAL A 68 9.66 23.53 -14.92
C VAL A 68 10.41 22.19 -14.98
N GLY A 69 11.50 22.10 -15.77
CA GLY A 69 12.29 20.87 -15.87
C GLY A 69 12.94 20.43 -14.55
N TYR A 70 13.51 21.38 -13.79
CA TYR A 70 14.09 21.08 -12.48
C TYR A 70 13.02 20.73 -11.43
N ARG A 71 11.83 21.33 -11.53
CA ARG A 71 10.69 20.94 -10.68
C ARG A 71 10.25 19.51 -10.97
N LEU A 72 10.20 19.10 -12.24
CA LEU A 72 9.89 17.72 -12.62
C LEU A 72 10.91 16.72 -12.05
N VAL A 73 12.21 17.04 -12.13
CA VAL A 73 13.26 16.23 -11.49
C VAL A 73 13.04 16.16 -9.98
N GLY A 74 12.71 17.27 -9.33
CA GLY A 74 12.35 17.31 -7.91
C GLY A 74 11.19 16.36 -7.57
N VAL A 75 10.09 16.40 -8.33
CA VAL A 75 8.96 15.48 -8.14
C VAL A 75 9.39 14.03 -8.30
N SER A 76 10.17 13.68 -9.33
CA SER A 76 10.67 12.31 -9.53
C SER A 76 11.53 11.83 -8.35
N VAL A 77 12.39 12.69 -7.79
CA VAL A 77 13.22 12.35 -6.61
C VAL A 77 12.36 12.13 -5.36
N VAL A 78 11.35 12.98 -5.15
CA VAL A 78 10.39 12.82 -4.05
C VAL A 78 9.67 11.48 -4.15
N GLU A 79 9.19 11.12 -5.34
CA GLU A 79 8.47 9.87 -5.60
C GLU A 79 9.36 8.63 -5.42
N VAL A 80 10.63 8.71 -5.82
CA VAL A 80 11.63 7.68 -5.49
C VAL A 80 11.79 7.53 -3.98
N GLY A 81 11.90 8.64 -3.24
CA GLY A 81 11.96 8.63 -1.78
C GLY A 81 10.74 7.96 -1.15
N VAL A 82 9.53 8.29 -1.63
CA VAL A 82 8.28 7.65 -1.19
C VAL A 82 8.29 6.15 -1.49
N ALA A 83 8.65 5.73 -2.70
CA ALA A 83 8.72 4.33 -3.07
C ALA A 83 9.72 3.54 -2.20
N CYS A 84 10.91 4.10 -1.95
CA CYS A 84 11.91 3.52 -1.05
C CYS A 84 11.36 3.38 0.38
N SER A 85 10.66 4.40 0.87
CA SER A 85 10.07 4.40 2.22
C SER A 85 8.97 3.36 2.36
N GLU A 86 8.09 3.23 1.37
CA GLU A 86 7.00 2.26 1.33
C GLU A 86 7.55 0.83 1.41
N ILE A 87 8.55 0.51 0.58
CA ILE A 87 9.22 -0.81 0.60
C ILE A 87 9.87 -1.05 1.96
N THR A 88 10.54 -0.05 2.53
CA THR A 88 11.25 -0.19 3.81
C THR A 88 10.30 -0.44 4.96
N ILE A 89 9.19 0.32 5.02
CA ILE A 89 8.16 0.13 6.05
C ILE A 89 7.52 -1.24 5.90
N MET A 90 7.21 -1.67 4.67
CA MET A 90 6.65 -3.01 4.41
C MET A 90 7.61 -4.14 4.75
N SER A 91 8.90 -3.99 4.44
CA SER A 91 9.91 -4.97 4.84
C SER A 91 10.09 -5.00 6.36
N LEU A 92 9.98 -3.85 7.04
CA LEU A 92 10.06 -3.76 8.50
C LEU A 92 8.90 -4.48 9.19
N THR A 93 7.68 -4.45 8.63
CA THR A 93 6.53 -5.16 9.23
C THR A 93 6.74 -6.68 9.29
N ALA A 94 7.65 -7.26 8.50
CA ALA A 94 8.03 -8.67 8.59
C ALA A 94 8.54 -9.07 9.99
N PHE A 95 9.11 -8.11 10.74
CA PHE A 95 9.68 -8.34 12.06
C PHE A 95 8.69 -8.12 13.21
N TYR A 96 7.51 -7.54 12.93
CA TYR A 96 6.52 -7.17 13.95
C TYR A 96 5.18 -7.90 13.83
N GLY A 97 4.95 -8.63 12.73
CA GLY A 97 3.65 -9.26 12.44
C GLY A 97 3.19 -10.35 13.43
N ASP A 98 4.11 -11.01 14.14
CA ASP A 98 3.76 -12.03 15.14
C ASP A 98 3.55 -11.45 16.55
N VAL A 99 4.12 -10.27 16.85
CA VAL A 99 4.16 -9.74 18.22
C VAL A 99 2.77 -9.31 18.71
N THR A 100 1.85 -8.92 17.83
CA THR A 100 0.47 -8.58 18.24
C THR A 100 -0.37 -9.81 18.58
N VAL A 101 -0.08 -10.97 17.98
CA VAL A 101 -0.82 -12.22 18.25
C VAL A 101 -0.17 -12.96 19.41
N ASP A 102 1.16 -13.01 19.46
CA ASP A 102 1.91 -13.58 20.58
C ASP A 102 1.74 -12.76 21.86
N ALA A 103 1.64 -11.43 21.81
CA ALA A 103 1.31 -10.66 23.01
C ALA A 103 -0.08 -11.01 23.55
N GLN A 104 -1.06 -11.27 22.67
CA GLN A 104 -2.41 -11.66 23.04
C GLN A 104 -2.49 -13.12 23.52
N LEU A 105 -1.72 -14.03 22.91
CA LEU A 105 -1.60 -15.41 23.36
C LEU A 105 -0.82 -15.51 24.67
N THR A 106 0.23 -14.70 24.86
CA THR A 106 1.00 -14.64 26.12
C THR A 106 0.16 -14.02 27.24
N GLU A 107 -0.73 -13.06 26.95
CA GLU A 107 -1.71 -12.54 27.92
C GLU A 107 -2.84 -13.55 28.22
N GLY A 108 -3.29 -14.30 27.22
CA GLY A 108 -4.28 -15.38 27.36
C GLY A 108 -3.76 -16.57 28.15
N GLU A 109 -2.56 -17.06 27.83
CA GLU A 109 -1.87 -18.14 28.55
C GLU A 109 -1.50 -17.70 29.98
N LYS A 110 -1.08 -16.45 30.21
CA LYS A 110 -0.90 -15.92 31.57
C LYS A 110 -2.20 -15.85 32.37
N SER A 111 -3.33 -15.61 31.71
CA SER A 111 -4.64 -15.53 32.36
C SER A 111 -5.23 -16.91 32.67
N GLU A 112 -4.89 -17.95 31.91
CA GLU A 112 -5.24 -19.35 32.19
C GLU A 112 -4.29 -19.99 33.21
N GLU A 113 -2.98 -19.70 33.13
CA GLU A 113 -1.97 -20.19 34.06
C GLU A 113 -2.11 -19.56 35.47
N MET A 114 -2.58 -18.32 35.59
CA MET A 114 -2.95 -17.72 36.88
C MET A 114 -4.21 -18.32 37.50
N ARG A 115 -5.08 -18.96 36.70
CA ARG A 115 -6.29 -19.62 37.20
C ARG A 115 -6.02 -21.06 37.67
N ASP A 116 -4.98 -21.69 37.13
CA ASP A 116 -4.56 -23.05 37.49
C ASP A 116 -3.54 -23.07 38.66
N LYS A 117 -2.68 -22.03 38.77
CA LYS A 117 -1.67 -21.91 39.84
C LYS A 117 -2.20 -21.47 41.21
N GLN A 118 -3.50 -21.17 41.35
CA GLN A 118 -4.13 -20.97 42.67
C GLN A 118 -4.43 -22.31 43.39
N GLY A 119 -4.21 -23.46 42.74
CA GLY A 119 -4.55 -24.79 43.26
C GLY A 119 -3.39 -25.69 43.71
N GLY A 120 -2.12 -25.28 43.63
CA GLY A 120 -1.01 -26.21 43.92
C GLY A 120 0.30 -25.54 44.33
N VAL A 121 0.66 -25.68 45.60
CA VAL A 121 1.96 -25.31 46.18
C VAL A 121 2.95 -26.46 45.99
N SER A 122 4.12 -26.20 45.40
CA SER A 122 5.46 -26.62 45.90
C SER A 122 6.56 -26.21 44.91
N GLY A 123 7.72 -25.80 45.43
CA GLY A 123 8.78 -25.14 44.68
C GLY A 123 9.83 -26.05 44.06
N SER A 124 10.76 -25.43 43.32
CA SER A 124 12.20 -25.70 43.37
C SER A 124 12.94 -24.83 42.34
N SER A 125 14.04 -24.28 42.82
CA SER A 125 15.07 -23.48 42.16
C SER A 125 15.67 -24.12 40.90
N GLY A 126 16.07 -23.26 39.95
CA GLY A 126 16.89 -23.64 38.80
C GLY A 126 17.42 -22.39 38.10
N VAL A 127 18.58 -21.89 38.54
CA VAL A 127 19.36 -20.87 37.84
C VAL A 127 19.94 -21.53 36.59
N ALA A 128 19.52 -21.09 35.40
CA ALA A 128 20.05 -21.56 34.13
C ALA A 128 20.87 -20.46 33.45
N ASP A 129 22.10 -20.84 33.10
CA ASP A 129 23.15 -20.08 32.42
C ASP A 129 22.67 -19.21 31.26
N ILE A 130 23.02 -17.93 31.31
CA ILE A 130 22.77 -16.93 30.27
C ILE A 130 24.08 -16.65 29.55
N ASN A 131 24.70 -17.63 28.89
CA ASN A 131 25.88 -17.39 28.05
C ASN A 131 25.93 -18.41 26.91
N GLY A 132 25.25 -18.10 25.81
CA GLY A 132 25.24 -18.96 24.62
C GLY A 132 24.45 -18.39 23.45
N VAL A 133 24.43 -17.07 23.25
CA VAL A 133 23.99 -16.50 21.96
C VAL A 133 25.22 -16.35 21.08
N GLU A 134 25.72 -17.49 20.59
CA GLU A 134 26.60 -17.48 19.42
C GLU A 134 25.84 -16.84 18.26
N THR A 135 26.24 -15.62 17.91
CA THR A 135 25.74 -14.90 16.75
C THR A 135 26.19 -15.61 15.48
N ALA A 136 25.42 -16.62 15.06
CA ALA A 136 25.59 -17.26 13.77
C ALA A 136 25.55 -16.19 12.65
N PRO A 137 26.45 -16.26 11.65
CA PRO A 137 26.48 -15.29 10.57
C PRO A 137 25.14 -15.33 9.82
N LYS A 138 24.45 -14.17 9.75
CA LYS A 138 23.13 -14.02 9.12
C LYS A 138 23.22 -14.36 7.61
N ALA A 139 23.02 -15.62 7.25
CA ALA A 139 23.07 -16.09 5.85
C ALA A 139 22.12 -15.31 4.94
N GLN A 140 22.63 -14.77 3.82
CA GLN A 140 21.84 -14.03 2.83
C GLN A 140 20.99 -14.99 1.98
N LEU A 141 19.80 -14.55 1.55
CA LEU A 141 18.96 -15.35 0.67
C LEU A 141 19.59 -15.48 -0.72
N SER A 142 19.61 -16.69 -1.26
CA SER A 142 20.08 -16.95 -2.63
C SER A 142 19.11 -16.36 -3.67
N MET A 143 19.61 -16.08 -4.87
CA MET A 143 18.77 -15.57 -5.97
C MET A 143 17.70 -16.57 -6.41
N ARG A 144 17.97 -17.88 -6.29
CA ARG A 144 16.98 -18.93 -6.56
C ARG A 144 15.82 -18.90 -5.56
N ASP A 145 16.14 -18.69 -4.28
CA ASP A 145 15.13 -18.60 -3.22
C ASP A 145 14.28 -17.34 -3.39
N LYS A 146 14.91 -16.22 -3.77
CA LYS A 146 14.18 -14.97 -4.10
C LYS A 146 13.22 -15.17 -5.27
N LEU A 147 13.65 -15.83 -6.33
CA LEU A 147 12.78 -16.12 -7.48
C LEU A 147 11.63 -17.05 -7.10
N SER A 148 11.91 -18.09 -6.29
CA SER A 148 10.89 -18.99 -5.77
C SER A 148 9.82 -18.22 -4.98
N VAL A 149 10.22 -17.34 -4.07
CA VAL A 149 9.31 -16.48 -3.31
C VAL A 149 8.51 -15.55 -4.22
N ALA A 150 9.15 -14.95 -5.24
CA ALA A 150 8.48 -14.07 -6.19
C ALA A 150 7.37 -14.81 -6.96
N LEU A 151 7.61 -16.05 -7.36
CA LEU A 151 6.62 -16.90 -8.03
C LEU A 151 5.49 -17.31 -7.07
N GLU A 152 5.82 -17.63 -5.82
CA GLU A 152 4.85 -18.00 -4.78
C GLU A 152 3.84 -16.87 -4.50
N ILE A 153 4.30 -15.61 -4.43
CA ILE A 153 3.43 -14.44 -4.21
C ILE A 153 2.87 -13.84 -5.50
N SER A 154 3.20 -14.38 -6.66
CA SER A 154 2.81 -13.81 -7.96
C SER A 154 1.29 -13.63 -8.14
N PRO A 155 0.40 -14.51 -7.64
CA PRO A 155 -1.05 -14.28 -7.75
C PRO A 155 -1.50 -13.05 -6.95
N LEU A 156 -0.84 -12.74 -5.83
CA LEU A 156 -1.12 -11.55 -5.03
C LEU A 156 -0.61 -10.29 -5.72
N ILE A 157 0.58 -10.35 -6.33
CA ILE A 157 1.11 -9.25 -7.15
C ILE A 157 0.16 -8.94 -8.30
N PHE A 158 -0.35 -9.98 -8.98
CA PHE A 158 -1.31 -9.81 -10.08
C PHE A 158 -2.64 -9.23 -9.61
N SER A 159 -3.16 -9.70 -8.46
CA SER A 159 -4.37 -9.16 -7.84
C SER A 159 -4.23 -7.66 -7.53
N LEU A 160 -3.10 -7.25 -6.94
CA LEU A 160 -2.78 -5.85 -6.68
C LEU A 160 -2.62 -5.05 -7.98
N PHE A 161 -1.95 -5.61 -8.98
CA PHE A 161 -1.84 -4.98 -10.29
C PHE A 161 -3.22 -4.68 -10.87
N LEU A 162 -4.12 -5.66 -10.92
CA LEU A 162 -5.44 -5.51 -11.52
C LEU A 162 -6.29 -4.48 -10.76
N THR A 163 -6.26 -4.50 -9.43
CA THR A 163 -6.98 -3.50 -8.63
C THR A 163 -6.44 -2.09 -8.85
N TYR A 164 -5.12 -1.88 -8.71
CA TYR A 164 -4.56 -0.54 -8.89
C TYR A 164 -4.69 -0.05 -10.33
N PHE A 165 -4.75 -0.95 -11.31
CA PHE A 165 -5.08 -0.61 -12.69
C PHE A 165 -6.51 -0.09 -12.82
N CYS A 166 -7.51 -0.83 -12.31
CA CYS A 166 -8.91 -0.42 -12.33
C CYS A 166 -9.13 0.88 -11.55
N GLU A 167 -8.61 0.95 -10.33
CA GLU A 167 -8.67 2.11 -9.44
C GLU A 167 -8.16 3.38 -10.12
N TYR A 168 -6.97 3.34 -10.74
CA TYR A 168 -6.41 4.52 -11.39
C TYR A 168 -7.18 4.90 -12.65
N LEU A 169 -7.63 3.92 -13.43
CA LEU A 169 -8.38 4.18 -14.66
C LEU A 169 -9.74 4.80 -14.34
N SER A 170 -10.44 4.30 -13.32
CA SER A 170 -11.65 4.94 -12.79
C SER A 170 -11.37 6.39 -12.36
N ASN A 171 -10.39 6.61 -11.48
CA ASN A 171 -10.15 7.90 -10.84
C ASN A 171 -9.56 8.97 -11.77
N HIS A 172 -8.79 8.59 -12.78
CA HIS A 172 -8.07 9.53 -13.64
C HIS A 172 -8.58 9.59 -15.08
N ALA A 173 -9.33 8.59 -15.56
CA ALA A 173 -9.93 8.62 -16.89
C ALA A 173 -11.45 8.71 -16.84
N VAL A 174 -12.13 7.83 -16.09
CA VAL A 174 -13.60 7.71 -16.18
C VAL A 174 -14.34 8.77 -15.37
N ILE A 175 -14.03 8.88 -14.07
CA ILE A 175 -14.75 9.76 -13.13
C ILE A 175 -14.62 11.25 -13.52
N THR A 176 -13.54 11.63 -14.19
CA THR A 176 -13.33 13.00 -14.70
C THR A 176 -14.40 13.45 -15.72
N THR A 177 -15.06 12.49 -16.37
CA THR A 177 -16.10 12.75 -17.38
C THR A 177 -17.52 12.88 -16.80
N LEU A 178 -17.67 12.56 -15.51
CA LEU A 178 -18.95 12.62 -14.81
C LEU A 178 -19.19 14.04 -14.29
N ALA A 179 -20.17 14.71 -14.89
CA ALA A 179 -20.57 16.07 -14.53
C ALA A 179 -22.10 16.19 -14.59
N PHE A 180 -22.72 16.62 -13.50
CA PHE A 180 -24.18 16.68 -13.42
C PHE A 180 -24.65 18.15 -13.40
N PRO A 181 -25.54 18.56 -14.31
CA PRO A 181 -26.02 19.94 -14.35
C PRO A 181 -26.97 20.28 -13.18
N ASN A 182 -27.70 19.29 -12.66
CA ASN A 182 -28.69 19.43 -11.59
C ASN A 182 -28.14 19.01 -10.22
N SER A 183 -27.02 19.60 -9.80
CA SER A 183 -26.36 19.28 -8.53
C SER A 183 -26.33 20.46 -7.57
N THR A 184 -26.21 20.17 -6.26
CA THR A 184 -26.13 21.17 -5.19
C THR A 184 -24.87 22.03 -5.23
N PHE A 185 -23.85 21.61 -5.99
CA PHE A 185 -22.58 22.32 -6.18
C PHE A 185 -22.17 22.32 -7.66
N SER A 186 -21.25 23.22 -8.03
CA SER A 186 -20.85 23.45 -9.43
C SER A 186 -20.23 22.20 -10.07
N PRO A 187 -20.51 21.91 -11.35
CA PRO A 187 -19.88 20.81 -12.09
C PRO A 187 -18.35 20.80 -12.06
N ARG A 188 -17.73 21.98 -11.93
CA ARG A 188 -16.27 22.11 -11.76
C ARG A 188 -15.77 21.44 -10.47
N ASP A 189 -16.58 21.44 -9.43
CA ASP A 189 -16.19 20.95 -8.10
C ASP A 189 -16.46 19.45 -7.94
N HIS A 190 -17.13 18.81 -8.91
CA HIS A 190 -17.49 17.39 -8.89
C HIS A 190 -16.28 16.49 -8.71
N TYR A 191 -15.28 16.64 -9.58
CA TYR A 191 -14.08 15.82 -9.54
C TYR A 191 -13.30 15.95 -8.21
N PRO A 192 -13.02 17.17 -7.70
CA PRO A 192 -12.44 17.34 -6.37
C PRO A 192 -13.21 16.61 -5.25
N TYR A 193 -14.54 16.70 -5.22
CA TYR A 193 -15.34 16.02 -4.21
C TYR A 193 -15.31 14.50 -4.36
N TYR A 194 -15.38 13.97 -5.59
CA TYR A 194 -15.25 12.53 -5.85
C TYR A 194 -13.93 12.00 -5.32
N ILE A 195 -12.82 12.66 -5.64
CA ILE A 195 -11.48 12.29 -5.17
C ILE A 195 -11.35 12.42 -3.65
N LEU A 196 -11.94 13.44 -3.04
CA LEU A 196 -11.93 13.60 -1.58
C LEU A 196 -12.63 12.43 -0.89
N ILE A 197 -13.87 12.13 -1.28
CA ILE A 197 -14.66 11.05 -0.69
C ILE A 197 -13.99 9.69 -0.90
N TYR A 198 -13.46 9.45 -2.10
CA TYR A 198 -12.68 8.26 -2.40
C TYR A 198 -11.44 8.13 -1.48
N ASN A 199 -10.71 9.21 -1.22
CA ASN A 199 -9.55 9.15 -0.32
C ASN A 199 -9.96 8.89 1.14
N ILE A 200 -11.12 9.39 1.59
CA ILE A 200 -11.69 9.06 2.91
C ILE A 200 -12.02 7.57 2.98
N GLY A 201 -12.73 7.04 1.99
CA GLY A 201 -13.04 5.61 1.90
C GLY A 201 -11.78 4.75 1.96
N LYS A 202 -10.76 5.12 1.18
CA LYS A 202 -9.46 4.45 1.16
C LYS A 202 -8.69 4.52 2.46
N PHE A 203 -8.73 5.66 3.15
CA PHE A 203 -8.13 5.78 4.48
C PHE A 203 -8.79 4.83 5.48
N ILE A 204 -10.12 4.76 5.49
CA ILE A 204 -10.88 3.82 6.33
C ILE A 204 -10.57 2.38 5.93
N GLY A 205 -10.54 2.09 4.63
CA GLY A 205 -10.16 0.79 4.06
C GLY A 205 -8.73 0.38 4.40
N ARG A 206 -7.79 1.31 4.67
CA ARG A 206 -6.45 0.95 5.16
C ARG A 206 -6.37 0.79 6.68
N SER A 207 -7.32 1.36 7.40
CA SER A 207 -7.29 1.37 8.87
C SER A 207 -8.16 0.27 9.49
N HIS A 208 -9.07 -0.33 8.71
CA HIS A 208 -10.08 -1.25 9.22
C HIS A 208 -9.50 -2.47 9.99
N ILE A 209 -8.46 -3.14 9.47
CA ILE A 209 -7.86 -4.28 10.17
C ILE A 209 -7.28 -3.88 11.53
N PHE A 210 -6.58 -2.74 11.61
CA PHE A 210 -6.04 -2.22 12.87
C PHE A 210 -7.15 -1.83 13.86
N PHE A 211 -8.20 -1.16 13.37
CA PHE A 211 -9.33 -0.74 14.19
C PHE A 211 -10.06 -1.94 14.82
N PHE A 212 -10.37 -2.96 14.01
CA PHE A 212 -11.04 -4.17 14.51
C PHE A 212 -10.12 -5.05 15.37
N ALA A 213 -8.82 -5.08 15.10
CA ALA A 213 -7.87 -5.75 15.98
C ALA A 213 -7.82 -5.12 17.38
N CYS A 214 -7.96 -3.79 17.48
CA CYS A 214 -7.92 -3.06 18.75
C CYS A 214 -9.27 -3.08 19.50
N LEU A 215 -10.39 -2.85 18.80
CA LEU A 215 -11.69 -2.64 19.45
C LEU A 215 -12.53 -3.92 19.58
N LEU A 216 -12.51 -4.83 18.59
CA LEU A 216 -13.36 -6.02 18.57
C LEU A 216 -12.60 -7.23 17.97
N PRO A 217 -11.69 -7.86 18.72
CA PRO A 217 -10.87 -8.96 18.22
C PRO A 217 -11.70 -10.18 17.76
N SER A 218 -12.91 -10.36 18.30
CA SER A 218 -13.83 -11.44 17.91
C SER A 218 -14.34 -11.35 16.46
N LEU A 219 -14.32 -10.17 15.84
CA LEU A 219 -14.77 -9.97 14.44
C LEU A 219 -13.63 -10.00 13.41
N LEU A 220 -12.38 -10.03 13.87
CA LEU A 220 -11.19 -10.06 13.04
C LEU A 220 -11.18 -11.17 11.97
N PRO A 221 -11.57 -12.43 12.26
CA PRO A 221 -11.54 -13.49 11.23
C PRO A 221 -12.56 -13.30 10.11
N TYR A 222 -13.65 -12.56 10.35
CA TYR A 222 -14.69 -12.29 9.35
C TYR A 222 -14.31 -11.16 8.40
N ILE A 223 -13.58 -10.17 8.91
CA ILE A 223 -13.16 -8.97 8.17
C ILE A 223 -11.92 -9.25 7.31
N LEU A 224 -11.14 -10.27 7.68
CA LEU A 224 -9.91 -10.62 7.01
C LEU A 224 -10.16 -11.44 5.75
N VAL A 225 -9.96 -10.84 4.59
CA VAL A 225 -10.16 -11.49 3.30
C VAL A 225 -8.85 -12.12 2.83
N ARG A 226 -8.64 -13.40 3.16
CA ARG A 226 -7.45 -14.17 2.69
C ARG A 226 -7.37 -14.24 1.17
N GLN A 227 -8.50 -14.37 0.50
CA GLN A 227 -8.61 -14.40 -0.96
C GLN A 227 -8.69 -12.98 -1.53
N THR A 228 -7.56 -12.30 -1.69
CA THR A 228 -7.49 -10.93 -2.23
C THR A 228 -8.07 -10.80 -3.64
N TRP A 229 -8.08 -11.89 -4.42
CA TRP A 229 -8.70 -11.91 -5.75
C TRP A 229 -10.20 -11.58 -5.74
N ARG A 230 -10.92 -11.88 -4.64
CA ARG A 230 -12.33 -11.48 -4.50
C ARG A 230 -12.49 -9.97 -4.45
N LEU A 231 -11.57 -9.27 -3.78
CA LEU A 231 -11.55 -7.80 -3.75
C LEU A 231 -11.17 -7.23 -5.11
N ALA A 232 -10.25 -7.88 -5.85
CA ALA A 232 -9.90 -7.46 -7.20
C ALA A 232 -11.08 -7.58 -8.19
N ILE A 233 -11.89 -8.64 -8.09
CA ILE A 233 -13.12 -8.77 -8.87
C ILE A 233 -14.12 -7.66 -8.48
N LEU A 234 -14.29 -7.40 -7.19
CA LEU A 234 -15.20 -6.36 -6.73
C LEU A 234 -14.78 -4.96 -7.21
N GLU A 235 -13.48 -4.68 -7.27
CA GLU A 235 -12.94 -3.46 -7.86
C GLU A 235 -13.22 -3.39 -9.36
N PHE A 236 -12.99 -4.50 -10.09
CA PHE A 236 -13.28 -4.55 -11.52
C PHE A 236 -14.77 -4.28 -11.81
N VAL A 237 -15.67 -4.79 -10.96
CA VAL A 237 -17.11 -4.48 -11.04
C VAL A 237 -17.38 -2.99 -10.82
N HIS A 238 -16.72 -2.34 -9.85
CA HIS A 238 -16.82 -0.89 -9.66
C HIS A 238 -16.37 -0.13 -10.90
N PHE A 239 -15.24 -0.52 -11.49
CA PHE A 239 -14.73 0.09 -12.72
C PHE A 239 -15.73 -0.05 -13.89
N VAL A 240 -16.28 -1.24 -14.12
CA VAL A 240 -17.29 -1.47 -15.17
C VAL A 240 -18.56 -0.64 -14.91
N LEU A 241 -18.95 -0.49 -13.64
CA LEU A 241 -20.09 0.34 -13.26
C LEU A 241 -19.81 1.82 -13.56
N PHE A 242 -18.63 2.35 -13.23
CA PHE A 242 -18.24 3.72 -13.58
C PHE A 242 -18.21 3.95 -15.09
N LEU A 243 -17.67 2.99 -15.86
CA LEU A 243 -17.70 3.07 -17.33
C LEU A 243 -19.13 3.14 -17.86
N SER A 244 -20.01 2.28 -17.35
CA SER A 244 -21.42 2.25 -17.73
C SER A 244 -22.12 3.56 -17.37
N LEU A 245 -21.80 4.14 -16.21
CA LEU A 245 -22.32 5.43 -15.76
C LEU A 245 -21.85 6.59 -16.64
N SER A 246 -20.58 6.58 -17.05
CA SER A 246 -20.02 7.58 -17.96
C SER A 246 -20.67 7.51 -19.33
N TRP A 247 -20.85 6.30 -19.87
CA TRP A 247 -21.37 6.09 -21.23
C TRP A 247 -22.87 6.28 -21.37
N PHE A 248 -23.66 5.68 -20.47
CA PHE A 248 -25.13 5.66 -20.58
C PHE A 248 -25.81 6.72 -19.73
N ARG A 249 -25.11 7.32 -18.76
CA ARG A 249 -25.59 8.42 -17.90
C ARG A 249 -26.96 8.15 -17.25
N PHE A 250 -27.21 6.90 -16.87
CA PHE A 250 -28.51 6.42 -16.38
C PHE A 250 -28.84 6.86 -14.94
N ILE A 251 -27.87 7.35 -14.17
CA ILE A 251 -28.10 7.89 -12.82
C ILE A 251 -28.08 9.42 -12.89
N PRO A 252 -29.16 10.13 -12.48
CA PRO A 252 -29.19 11.59 -12.51
C PRO A 252 -28.61 12.26 -11.25
N TYR A 253 -28.31 11.50 -10.19
CA TYR A 253 -27.93 12.02 -8.87
C TYR A 253 -26.42 11.91 -8.59
N VAL A 254 -25.81 13.04 -8.20
CA VAL A 254 -24.39 13.11 -7.80
C VAL A 254 -24.09 12.27 -6.55
N SER A 255 -25.04 12.18 -5.62
CA SER A 255 -24.89 11.43 -4.37
C SER A 255 -24.59 9.95 -4.60
N ALA A 256 -25.18 9.34 -5.61
CA ALA A 256 -24.91 7.95 -5.97
C ALA A 256 -23.45 7.75 -6.41
N VAL A 257 -22.90 8.68 -7.20
CA VAL A 257 -21.49 8.65 -7.61
C VAL A 257 -20.57 8.85 -6.40
N LEU A 258 -20.90 9.75 -5.47
CA LEU A 258 -20.14 9.94 -4.24
C LEU A 258 -20.09 8.66 -3.38
N VAL A 259 -21.21 7.94 -3.25
CA VAL A 259 -21.26 6.66 -2.54
C VAL A 259 -20.38 5.61 -3.23
N LEU A 260 -20.44 5.53 -4.57
CA LEU A 260 -19.58 4.61 -5.33
C LEU A 260 -18.09 4.94 -5.20
N CYS A 261 -17.72 6.23 -5.20
CA CYS A 261 -16.34 6.65 -4.97
C CYS A 261 -15.87 6.26 -3.56
N PHE A 262 -16.75 6.38 -2.56
CA PHE A 262 -16.43 5.93 -1.19
C PHE A 262 -16.19 4.42 -1.13
N THR A 263 -17.06 3.61 -1.72
CA THR A 263 -16.94 2.15 -1.69
C THR A 263 -15.74 1.66 -2.48
N GLU A 264 -15.49 2.22 -3.66
CA GLU A 264 -14.26 1.99 -4.45
C GLU A 264 -13.02 2.31 -3.61
N GLY A 265 -12.98 3.48 -2.98
CA GLY A 265 -11.91 3.87 -2.08
C GLY A 265 -11.68 2.83 -0.97
N PHE A 266 -12.76 2.43 -0.30
CA PHE A 266 -12.70 1.43 0.78
C PHE A 266 -12.14 0.08 0.29
N ILE A 267 -12.55 -0.41 -0.87
CA ILE A 267 -12.07 -1.67 -1.46
C ILE A 267 -10.59 -1.56 -1.82
N ALA A 268 -10.17 -0.48 -2.49
CA ALA A 268 -8.77 -0.20 -2.83
C ALA A 268 -7.87 -0.08 -1.59
N GLY A 269 -8.37 0.53 -0.51
CA GLY A 269 -7.69 0.55 0.78
C GLY A 269 -7.57 -0.85 1.39
N SER A 270 -8.67 -1.62 1.32
CA SER A 270 -8.78 -2.93 1.95
C SER A 270 -7.86 -3.97 1.31
N ILE A 271 -7.79 -4.01 -0.02
CA ILE A 271 -6.92 -4.98 -0.73
C ILE A 271 -5.45 -4.79 -0.36
N TYR A 272 -5.00 -3.55 -0.15
CA TYR A 272 -3.62 -3.24 0.20
C TYR A 272 -3.21 -3.91 1.52
N VAL A 273 -4.01 -3.72 2.58
CA VAL A 273 -3.71 -4.27 3.90
C VAL A 273 -3.93 -5.78 3.94
N ASN A 274 -4.99 -6.28 3.30
CA ASN A 274 -5.26 -7.72 3.21
C ASN A 274 -4.16 -8.46 2.44
N SER A 275 -3.55 -7.85 1.43
CA SER A 275 -2.44 -8.46 0.67
C SER A 275 -1.17 -8.56 1.52
N VAL A 276 -0.83 -7.51 2.26
CA VAL A 276 0.30 -7.48 3.20
C VAL A 276 0.13 -8.51 4.30
N HIS A 277 -1.06 -8.58 4.89
CA HIS A 277 -1.36 -9.56 5.93
C HIS A 277 -1.33 -10.99 5.37
N THR A 278 -1.87 -11.23 4.18
CA THR A 278 -1.84 -12.56 3.55
C THR A 278 -0.40 -13.02 3.29
N VAL A 279 0.47 -12.17 2.73
CA VAL A 279 1.90 -12.49 2.57
C VAL A 279 2.57 -12.80 3.90
N SER A 280 2.26 -12.03 4.94
CA SER A 280 2.83 -12.21 6.28
C SER A 280 2.47 -13.57 6.91
N LYS A 281 1.31 -14.15 6.54
CA LYS A 281 0.90 -15.49 6.99
C LYS A 281 1.34 -16.62 6.08
N THR A 282 1.48 -16.39 4.78
CA THR A 282 1.92 -17.42 3.83
C THR A 282 3.39 -17.76 4.01
N ILE A 283 4.24 -16.77 4.31
CA ILE A 283 5.69 -16.95 4.39
C ILE A 283 6.14 -16.90 5.86
N ALA A 284 6.47 -18.05 6.44
CA ALA A 284 6.90 -18.13 7.84
C ALA A 284 8.28 -17.50 8.07
N GLU A 285 9.26 -17.76 7.18
CA GLU A 285 10.64 -17.33 7.38
C GLU A 285 10.80 -15.80 7.25
N THR A 286 11.31 -15.15 8.30
CA THR A 286 11.39 -13.68 8.41
C THR A 286 12.08 -13.01 7.22
N LYS A 287 13.19 -13.57 6.72
CA LYS A 287 13.95 -12.98 5.59
C LYS A 287 13.23 -13.14 4.24
N ARG A 288 12.53 -14.27 4.04
CA ARG A 288 11.66 -14.48 2.87
C ARG A 288 10.45 -13.55 2.94
N LYS A 289 9.87 -13.38 4.13
CA LYS A 289 8.74 -12.47 4.42
C LYS A 289 9.13 -11.02 4.15
N GLU A 290 10.29 -10.58 4.63
CA GLU A 290 10.86 -9.24 4.39
C GLU A 290 11.00 -8.93 2.89
N PHE A 291 11.54 -9.88 2.12
CA PHE A 291 11.67 -9.76 0.67
C PHE A 291 10.31 -9.72 -0.03
N ALA A 292 9.40 -10.62 0.34
CA ALA A 292 8.07 -10.71 -0.26
C ALA A 292 7.22 -9.47 -0.02
N LEU A 293 7.25 -8.91 1.20
CA LEU A 293 6.53 -7.69 1.55
C LEU A 293 7.09 -6.45 0.85
N GLY A 294 8.40 -6.41 0.58
CA GLY A 294 8.97 -5.38 -0.28
C GLY A 294 8.52 -5.53 -1.74
N LEU A 295 8.61 -6.75 -2.27
CA LEU A 295 8.32 -7.08 -3.67
C LEU A 295 6.84 -6.92 -4.03
N ILE A 296 5.91 -7.24 -3.12
CA ILE A 296 4.47 -7.20 -3.39
C ILE A 296 4.00 -5.81 -3.87
N THR A 297 4.70 -4.76 -3.46
CA THR A 297 4.39 -3.37 -3.81
C THR A 297 4.66 -3.06 -5.29
N ILE A 298 5.35 -3.93 -6.04
CA ILE A 298 5.54 -3.74 -7.49
C ILE A 298 4.22 -3.76 -8.24
N GLY A 299 3.25 -4.58 -7.80
CA GLY A 299 1.94 -4.69 -8.43
C GLY A 299 1.21 -3.34 -8.45
N ASN A 300 1.27 -2.59 -7.35
CA ASN A 300 0.62 -1.29 -7.28
C ASN A 300 1.25 -0.23 -8.21
N ALA A 301 2.55 -0.30 -8.47
CA ALA A 301 3.23 0.67 -9.32
C ALA A 301 3.01 0.38 -10.80
N VAL A 302 3.11 -0.90 -11.18
CA VAL A 302 2.86 -1.33 -12.56
C VAL A 302 1.39 -1.08 -12.94
N GLY A 303 0.44 -1.36 -12.04
CA GLY A 303 -0.99 -1.13 -12.28
C GLY A 303 -1.29 0.35 -12.58
N LYS A 304 -0.78 1.25 -11.74
CA LYS A 304 -0.91 2.71 -11.92
C LYS A 304 -0.33 3.20 -13.23
N MET A 305 0.85 2.69 -13.61
CA MET A 305 1.50 3.09 -14.85
C MET A 305 0.68 2.63 -16.07
N CYS A 306 0.26 1.36 -16.11
CA CYS A 306 -0.57 0.84 -17.18
C CYS A 306 -1.89 1.61 -17.30
N ALA A 307 -2.54 1.93 -16.19
CA ALA A 307 -3.76 2.73 -16.19
C ALA A 307 -3.51 4.16 -16.71
N GLY A 308 -2.38 4.77 -16.34
CA GLY A 308 -1.98 6.07 -16.88
C GLY A 308 -1.72 6.08 -18.39
N PHE A 309 -1.25 4.97 -18.96
CA PHE A 309 -1.11 4.82 -20.42
C PHE A 309 -2.44 4.59 -21.14
N VAL A 310 -3.33 3.79 -20.54
CA VAL A 310 -4.62 3.43 -21.14
C VAL A 310 -5.66 4.55 -21.00
N GLY A 311 -5.61 5.30 -19.90
CA GLY A 311 -6.53 6.40 -19.61
C GLY A 311 -6.22 7.72 -20.32
N LEU A 312 -5.38 7.66 -21.34
CA LEU A 312 -4.76 8.78 -22.04
C LEU A 312 -5.41 8.94 -23.41
#